data_AF-A0A1Q9LN14-F1
#
_entry.id   AF-A0A1Q9LN14-F1
#
_cell.length_a   1.000
_cell.length_b   1.000
_cell.length_c   1.000
_cell.angle_alpha   90.00
_cell.angle_beta   90.00
_cell.angle_gamma   90.00
#
_symmetry.space_group_name_H-M   'P 1'
#
loop_
_entity.id
_entity.type
_entity.pdbx_description
1 polymer ?
#
loop_
_entity_poly.entity_id
_entity_poly.type
_entity_poly.pdbx_seq_one_letter_code
_entity_poly.pdbx_strand_id
1 'polypeptide(L)'
;MNLGATEIIIIAVVVLLLFGAKKMPQMARSLGQSMRIIKAETKGMREDDQADVAKAEAGQPVAATPPAQLGVAKAEPAPTAAEAENAELKRQLAVEAENAELKRQLAASREQAQKNAG
;
A
#
# COMPACT_ATOMS: atom_id res chain seq x y z
N MET A 1 -42.40 -1.58 -18.84
CA MET A 1 -42.27 -1.76 -17.38
C MET A 1 -41.07 -0.94 -16.95
N ASN A 2 -41.32 0.19 -16.28
CA ASN A 2 -40.31 1.24 -16.13
C ASN A 2 -39.40 0.90 -14.94
N LEU A 3 -38.18 0.42 -15.24
CA LEU A 3 -37.04 0.56 -14.34
C LEU A 3 -36.70 2.06 -14.26
N GLY A 4 -37.54 2.80 -13.55
CA GLY A 4 -37.38 4.23 -13.33
C GLY A 4 -36.47 4.50 -12.14
N ALA A 5 -36.15 5.78 -11.93
CA ALA A 5 -35.38 6.23 -10.77
C ALA A 5 -35.97 5.70 -9.44
N THR A 6 -37.30 5.56 -9.35
CA THR A 6 -38.00 5.01 -8.18
C THR A 6 -37.60 3.57 -7.86
N GLU A 7 -37.55 2.67 -8.85
CA GLU A 7 -37.13 1.27 -8.64
C GLU A 7 -35.69 1.18 -8.15
N ILE A 8 -34.79 2.00 -8.72
CA ILE A 8 -33.38 2.04 -8.32
C ILE A 8 -33.25 2.50 -6.87
N ILE A 9 -34.01 3.52 -6.45
CA ILE A 9 -34.02 4.00 -5.07
C ILE A 9 -34.50 2.89 -4.12
N ILE A 10 -35.57 2.17 -4.45
CA ILE A 10 -36.08 1.07 -3.62
C ILE A 10 -35.02 -0.02 -3.44
N ILE A 11 -34.36 -0.45 -4.53
CA ILE A 11 -33.30 -1.47 -4.47
C ILE A 11 -32.13 -0.96 -3.62
N ALA A 12 -31.71 0.29 -3.81
CA ALA A 12 -30.62 0.90 -3.04
C ALA A 12 -30.94 0.93 -1.54
N VAL A 13 -32.19 1.22 -1.15
CA VAL A 13 -32.64 1.19 0.24
C VAL A 13 -32.57 -0.23 0.80
N VAL A 14 -33.05 -1.24 0.08
CA VAL A 14 -32.97 -2.65 0.52
C VAL A 14 -31.51 -3.07 0.73
N VAL A 15 -30.62 -2.75 -0.22
CA VAL A 15 -29.18 -3.04 -0.09
C VAL A 15 -28.58 -2.30 1.10
N LEU A 16 -28.95 -1.03 1.34
CA LEU A 16 -28.48 -0.27 2.50
C LEU A 16 -28.93 -0.90 3.83
N LEU A 17 -30.13 -1.49 3.89
CA LEU A 17 -30.61 -2.17 5.09
C LEU A 17 -29.85 -3.48 5.34
N LEU A 18 -29.53 -4.24 4.29
CA LEU A 18 -28.80 -5.51 4.41
C LEU A 18 -27.32 -5.32 4.75
N PHE A 19 -26.65 -4.37 4.07
CA PHE A 19 -25.21 -4.16 4.21
C PHE A 19 -24.86 -3.02 5.18
N GLY A 20 -25.77 -2.09 5.42
CA GLY A 20 -25.55 -0.89 6.24
C GLY A 20 -24.96 0.28 5.45
N ALA A 21 -25.31 1.52 5.86
CA ALA A 21 -24.89 2.77 5.21
C ALA A 21 -23.36 2.96 5.13
N LYS A 22 -22.58 2.29 5.99
CA LYS A 22 -21.11 2.42 6.04
C LYS A 22 -20.37 1.38 5.17
N LYS A 23 -20.96 0.20 4.92
CA LYS A 23 -20.32 -0.87 4.13
C LYS A 23 -20.44 -0.66 2.63
N MET A 24 -21.59 -0.17 2.15
CA MET A 24 -21.79 0.12 0.73
C MET A 24 -20.75 1.10 0.16
N PRO A 25 -20.48 2.29 0.76
CA PRO A 25 -19.47 3.21 0.24
C PRO A 25 -18.04 2.68 0.40
N GLN A 26 -17.77 1.88 1.43
CA GLN A 26 -16.46 1.26 1.62
C GLN A 26 -16.16 0.23 0.51
N MET A 27 -17.12 -0.66 0.22
CA MET A 27 -17.03 -1.67 -0.84
C MET A 27 -16.95 -1.04 -2.23
N ALA A 28 -17.77 -0.01 -2.48
CA ALA A 28 -17.73 0.73 -3.75
C ALA A 28 -16.39 1.44 -3.97
N ARG A 29 -15.79 2.04 -2.91
CA ARG A 29 -14.47 2.68 -3.01
C ARG A 29 -13.36 1.67 -3.31
N SER A 30 -13.31 0.52 -2.63
CA SER A 30 -12.29 -0.49 -2.90
C SER A 30 -12.44 -1.11 -4.29
N LEU A 31 -13.68 -1.41 -4.71
CA LEU A 31 -13.97 -1.95 -6.04
C LEU A 31 -13.64 -0.93 -7.14
N GLY A 32 -13.96 0.35 -6.91
CA GLY A 32 -13.64 1.44 -7.81
C GLY A 32 -12.14 1.67 -7.97
N GLN A 33 -11.36 1.51 -6.89
CA GLN A 33 -9.90 1.59 -6.95
C GLN A 33 -9.30 0.45 -7.79
N SER A 34 -9.76 -0.79 -7.61
CA SER A 34 -9.36 -1.92 -8.46
C SER A 34 -9.76 -1.73 -9.92
N MET A 35 -10.99 -1.27 -10.19
CA MET A 35 -11.46 -0.96 -11.55
C MET A 35 -10.67 0.18 -12.20
N ARG A 36 -10.23 1.19 -11.43
CA ARG A 36 -9.41 2.30 -11.95
C ARG A 36 -8.05 1.83 -12.42
N ILE A 37 -7.40 0.95 -11.65
CA ILE A 37 -6.10 0.37 -12.01
C ILE A 37 -6.27 -0.46 -13.29
N ILE A 38 -7.22 -1.39 -13.32
CA ILE A 38 -7.49 -2.22 -14.49
C ILE A 38 -7.80 -1.37 -15.72
N LYS A 39 -8.61 -0.32 -15.56
CA LYS A 39 -8.94 0.60 -16.66
C LYS A 39 -7.71 1.37 -17.15
N ALA A 40 -6.82 1.82 -16.27
CA ALA A 40 -5.60 2.54 -16.64
C ALA A 40 -4.62 1.65 -17.43
N GLU A 41 -4.37 0.44 -16.94
CA GLU A 41 -3.53 -0.56 -17.64
C GLU A 41 -4.13 -0.92 -19.01
N THR A 42 -5.44 -1.16 -19.06
CA THR A 42 -6.15 -1.47 -20.31
C THR A 42 -6.17 -0.29 -21.29
N LYS A 43 -6.13 0.95 -20.80
CA LYS A 43 -6.06 2.17 -21.61
C LYS A 43 -4.65 2.33 -22.20
N GLY A 44 -3.60 2.12 -21.42
CA GLY A 44 -2.21 2.11 -21.90
C GLY A 44 -1.98 1.11 -23.05
N MET A 45 -2.54 -0.10 -22.94
CA MET A 45 -2.52 -1.10 -24.02
C MET A 45 -3.32 -0.70 -25.29
N ARG A 46 -4.23 0.28 -25.21
CA ARG A 46 -4.95 0.84 -26.35
C ARG A 46 -4.37 2.17 -26.85
N GLU A 47 -3.53 2.81 -26.05
CA GLU A 47 -2.98 4.15 -26.28
C GLU A 47 -1.51 4.12 -26.73
N ASP A 48 -0.85 2.96 -26.81
CA ASP A 48 0.46 2.80 -27.47
C ASP A 48 0.44 3.15 -28.99
N ASP A 49 -0.73 3.46 -29.56
CA ASP A 49 -0.87 4.04 -30.91
C ASP A 49 -1.00 5.59 -30.92
N GLN A 50 -1.22 6.28 -29.79
CA GLN A 50 -1.40 7.74 -29.73
C GLN A 50 -0.86 8.30 -28.39
N ALA A 51 0.43 8.64 -28.40
CA ALA A 51 1.14 9.16 -27.25
C ALA A 51 0.54 10.44 -26.62
N ASP A 52 0.74 10.55 -25.31
CA ASP A 52 0.88 11.78 -24.52
C ASP A 52 -0.28 12.79 -24.51
N VAL A 53 -1.20 12.66 -23.55
CA VAL A 53 -1.76 13.84 -22.85
C VAL A 53 -2.28 13.51 -21.45
N ALA A 54 -1.87 14.36 -20.50
CA ALA A 54 -2.50 14.63 -19.20
C ALA A 54 -2.13 13.72 -18.02
N LYS A 55 -0.90 13.93 -17.55
CA LYS A 55 -0.59 14.12 -16.12
C LYS A 55 -1.59 15.10 -15.47
N ALA A 56 -2.46 14.61 -14.58
CA ALA A 56 -3.11 15.36 -13.47
C ALA A 56 -4.04 14.38 -12.69
N GLU A 57 -3.66 13.94 -11.49
CA GLU A 57 -3.99 14.61 -10.22
C GLU A 57 -5.50 14.70 -9.92
N ALA A 58 -5.96 13.89 -8.95
CA ALA A 58 -6.88 14.25 -7.85
C ALA A 58 -7.62 12.99 -7.34
N GLY A 59 -7.36 12.68 -6.07
CA GLY A 59 -8.03 11.61 -5.34
C GLY A 59 -7.38 11.36 -3.98
N GLN A 60 -6.84 12.40 -3.33
CA GLN A 60 -6.57 12.32 -1.90
C GLN A 60 -7.92 12.05 -1.20
N PRO A 61 -8.02 11.07 -0.30
CA PRO A 61 -9.25 10.80 0.42
C PRO A 61 -9.46 11.93 1.44
N VAL A 62 -10.45 12.78 1.19
CA VAL A 62 -10.94 13.72 2.21
C VAL A 62 -11.54 12.89 3.34
N ALA A 63 -10.89 12.94 4.48
CA ALA A 63 -11.37 12.40 5.74
C ALA A 63 -12.67 13.10 6.15
N ALA A 64 -13.64 12.32 6.62
CA ALA A 64 -14.72 12.79 7.49
C ALA A 64 -14.89 11.76 8.62
N THR A 65 -14.09 11.99 9.66
CA THR A 65 -14.37 11.87 11.11
C THR A 65 -15.03 10.59 11.68
N PRO A 66 -14.31 9.81 12.51
CA PRO A 66 -14.91 8.93 13.51
C PRO A 66 -15.40 9.75 14.74
N PRO A 67 -16.60 9.48 15.30
CA PRO A 67 -16.98 10.08 16.58
C PRO A 67 -16.17 9.48 17.73
N ALA A 68 -15.63 10.38 18.56
CA ALA A 68 -15.17 10.24 19.93
C ALA A 68 -14.93 8.82 20.47
N GLN A 69 -13.64 8.45 20.57
CA GLN A 69 -13.17 7.54 21.60
C GLN A 69 -12.60 8.39 22.74
N LEU A 70 -13.45 8.76 23.71
CA LEU A 70 -13.01 9.09 25.06
C LEU A 70 -12.99 7.76 25.83
N GLY A 71 -11.86 7.07 25.74
CA GLY A 71 -11.58 5.82 26.43
C GLY A 71 -10.10 5.79 26.77
N VAL A 72 -9.80 6.04 28.04
CA VAL A 72 -8.45 6.04 28.60
C VAL A 72 -7.83 4.64 28.52
N ALA A 73 -6.74 4.49 27.76
CA ALA A 73 -5.73 3.45 27.97
C ALA A 73 -4.48 3.76 27.15
N LYS A 74 -3.49 4.35 27.83
CA LYS A 74 -2.04 4.18 27.59
C LYS A 74 -1.60 4.20 26.13
N ALA A 75 -1.30 5.40 25.62
CA ALA A 75 -0.38 5.55 24.49
C ALA A 75 0.98 4.98 24.91
N GLU A 76 1.23 3.74 24.50
CA GLU A 76 2.55 3.22 24.27
C GLU A 76 3.30 4.22 23.37
N PRO A 77 4.57 4.57 23.68
CA PRO A 77 5.27 5.63 22.98
C PRO A 77 5.39 5.24 21.50
N ALA A 78 4.74 5.99 20.63
CA ALA A 78 5.04 5.95 19.21
C ALA A 78 6.52 6.31 19.06
N PRO A 79 7.33 5.51 18.35
CA PRO A 79 8.73 5.85 18.15
C PRO A 79 8.76 7.20 17.44
N THR A 80 9.36 8.18 18.11
CA THR A 80 9.56 9.50 17.52
C THR A 80 10.39 9.35 16.24
N ALA A 81 10.24 10.25 15.26
CA ALA A 81 10.95 10.15 13.98
C ALA A 81 12.48 9.98 14.15
N ALA A 82 13.05 10.53 15.22
CA ALA A 82 14.46 10.35 15.60
C ALA A 82 14.81 8.92 16.06
N GLU A 83 13.85 8.19 16.62
CA GLU A 83 13.99 6.80 17.06
C GLU A 83 13.89 5.82 15.88
N ALA A 84 13.07 6.15 14.88
CA ALA A 84 12.99 5.42 13.63
C ALA A 84 14.30 5.54 12.81
N GLU A 85 14.88 6.74 12.72
CA GLU A 85 16.16 6.97 12.03
C GLU A 85 17.32 6.23 12.73
N ASN A 86 17.37 6.25 14.07
CA ASN A 86 18.37 5.50 14.83
C ASN A 86 18.18 3.97 14.71
N ALA A 87 16.95 3.48 14.64
CA ALA A 87 16.68 2.05 14.43
C ALA A 87 17.08 1.60 13.02
N GLU A 88 16.90 2.45 12.01
CA GLU A 88 17.32 2.19 10.65
C GLU A 88 18.84 2.22 10.50
N LEU A 89 19.52 3.18 11.15
CA LEU A 89 20.99 3.24 11.16
C LEU A 89 21.61 2.02 11.86
N LYS A 90 21.03 1.56 12.97
CA LYS A 90 21.44 0.30 13.64
C LYS A 90 21.25 -0.93 12.74
N ARG A 91 20.18 -0.97 11.95
CA ARG A 91 19.95 -2.05 10.97
C ARG A 91 20.98 -2.02 9.83
N GLN A 92 21.32 -0.84 9.32
CA GLN A 92 22.35 -0.69 8.29
C GLN A 92 23.73 -1.14 8.80
N LEU A 93 24.11 -0.75 10.03
CA LEU A 93 25.36 -1.19 10.65
C LEU A 93 25.43 -2.73 10.85
N ALA A 94 24.30 -3.37 11.20
CA ALA A 94 24.24 -4.82 11.34
C ALA A 94 24.41 -5.54 9.98
N VAL A 95 23.77 -5.02 8.92
CA VAL A 95 23.90 -5.54 7.55
C VAL A 95 25.32 -5.32 7.00
N GLU A 96 25.97 -4.23 7.37
CA GLU A 96 27.36 -3.95 6.98
C GLU A 96 28.35 -4.88 7.69
N ALA A 97 28.12 -5.18 8.97
CA ALA A 97 28.91 -6.16 9.71
C ALA A 97 28.79 -7.57 9.08
N GLU A 98 27.58 -7.98 8.70
CA GLU A 98 27.34 -9.26 8.02
C GLU A 98 28.06 -9.34 6.66
N ASN A 99 28.02 -8.26 5.87
CA ASN A 99 28.76 -8.16 4.62
C ASN A 99 30.28 -8.19 4.81
N ALA A 100 30.80 -7.59 5.90
CA ALA A 100 32.21 -7.62 6.22
C ALA A 100 32.68 -9.04 6.58
N GLU A 101 31.86 -9.82 7.27
CA GLU A 101 32.13 -11.23 7.57
C GLU A 101 32.12 -12.10 6.31
N LEU A 102 31.14 -11.91 5.42
CA LEU A 102 31.11 -12.59 4.12
C LEU A 102 32.38 -12.32 3.31
N LYS A 103 32.85 -11.07 3.29
CA LYS A 103 34.12 -10.70 2.61
C LYS A 103 35.33 -11.39 3.23
N ARG A 104 35.38 -11.54 4.56
CA ARG A 104 36.44 -12.29 5.26
C ARG A 104 36.39 -13.78 4.92
N GLN A 105 35.21 -14.37 4.86
CA GLN A 105 35.03 -15.77 4.46
C GLN A 105 35.43 -16.00 3.01
N LEU A 106 35.09 -15.09 2.08
CA LEU A 106 35.51 -15.16 0.68
C LEU A 106 37.03 -15.05 0.53
N ALA A 107 37.68 -14.16 1.29
CA ALA A 107 39.13 -14.03 1.27
C ALA A 107 39.82 -15.31 1.80
N ALA A 108 39.33 -15.85 2.93
CA ALA A 108 39.85 -17.09 3.50
C ALA A 108 39.58 -18.32 2.60
N SER A 109 38.41 -18.38 1.96
CA SER A 109 38.05 -19.44 1.02
C SER A 109 38.90 -19.38 -0.25
N ARG A 110 39.21 -18.18 -0.75
CA ARG A 110 40.13 -17.99 -1.87
C ARG A 110 41.55 -18.45 -1.54
N GLU A 111 42.00 -18.22 -0.31
CA GLU A 111 43.30 -18.70 0.18
C GLU A 111 43.34 -20.23 0.33
N GLN A 112 42.27 -20.83 0.86
CA GLN A 112 42.13 -22.28 0.95
C GLN A 112 42.06 -22.95 -0.44
N ALA A 113 41.36 -22.33 -1.39
CA ALA A 113 41.29 -22.81 -2.77
C ALA A 113 42.67 -22.78 -3.46
N GLN A 114 43.53 -21.79 -3.16
CA GLN A 114 44.89 -21.76 -3.69
C GLN A 114 45.81 -22.82 -3.05
N LYS A 115 45.67 -23.11 -1.75
CA LYS A 115 46.49 -24.12 -1.06
C LYS A 115 46.18 -25.57 -1.47
N ASN A 116 44.94 -25.86 -1.90
CA ASN A 116 44.56 -27.19 -2.38
C ASN A 116 44.77 -27.39 -3.89
N ALA A 117 45.14 -26.33 -4.62
CA ALA A 117 45.32 -26.35 -6.08
C ALA A 117 46.79 -26.44 -6.52
N GLY A 118 47.74 -26.58 -5.59
CA GLY A 118 49.16 -26.82 -5.83
C GLY A 118 49.61 -28.09 -5.13
#